data_AF-A0A4Q3SZU1-F1
#
_entry.id   AF-A0A4Q3SZU1-F1
#
_cell.length_a   1.000
_cell.length_b   1.000
_cell.length_c   1.000
_cell.angle_alpha   90.00
_cell.angle_beta   90.00
_cell.angle_gamma   90.00
#
_symmetry.space_group_name_H-M   'P 1'
#
loop_
_entity.id
_entity.type
_entity.pdbx_description
1 polymer ?
#
loop_
_entity_poly.entity_id
_entity_poly.type
_entity_poly.pdbx_seq_one_letter_code
_entity_poly.pdbx_strand_id
1 'polypeptide(L)'
;MKPLEYVYFNIYNHCYQRDIRSGEYFARFQAMYLFSLSVAGWVLFMQAVYLRFIKHSWFASKPGAMIFATTIYLLTAFVFHRIFIVNQHDQRIYDKFYGSYDRNPNKKRDLLVSFFLISIPYILLLGMAIFFPKGQ
;
A
#
# COMPACT_ATOMS: atom_id res chain seq x y z
N MET A 1 -19.04 6.52 -0.71
CA MET A 1 -17.92 6.30 0.24
C MET A 1 -16.61 6.52 -0.50
N LYS A 2 -15.59 7.15 0.12
CA LYS A 2 -14.26 7.22 -0.51
C LYS A 2 -13.59 5.85 -0.36
N PRO A 3 -13.37 5.10 -1.46
CA PRO A 3 -12.96 3.70 -1.39
C PRO A 3 -11.57 3.52 -0.74
N LEU A 4 -10.64 4.45 -0.96
CA LEU A 4 -9.30 4.40 -0.36
C LEU A 4 -9.30 4.58 1.16
N GLU A 5 -10.12 5.48 1.70
CA GLU A 5 -10.24 5.67 3.15
C GLU A 5 -10.76 4.38 3.82
N TYR A 6 -11.70 3.68 3.16
CA TYR A 6 -12.25 2.42 3.65
C TYR A 6 -11.23 1.27 3.57
N VAL A 7 -10.43 1.22 2.51
CA VAL A 7 -9.32 0.25 2.39
C VAL A 7 -8.32 0.44 3.52
N TYR A 8 -7.89 1.68 3.76
CA TYR A 8 -6.99 2.03 4.86
C TYR A 8 -7.59 1.63 6.21
N PHE A 9 -8.86 1.97 6.44
CA PHE A 9 -9.58 1.61 7.66
C PHE A 9 -9.57 0.09 7.93
N ASN A 10 -9.89 -0.72 6.93
CA ASN A 10 -9.92 -2.19 7.09
C ASN A 10 -8.54 -2.74 7.49
N ILE A 11 -7.47 -2.25 6.87
CA ILE A 11 -6.10 -2.66 7.18
C ILE A 11 -5.74 -2.21 8.59
N TYR A 12 -6.01 -0.95 8.93
CA TYR A 12 -5.71 -0.40 10.25
C TYR A 12 -6.46 -1.13 11.36
N ASN A 13 -7.76 -1.35 11.19
CA ASN A 13 -8.56 -2.08 12.15
C ASN A 13 -8.11 -3.54 12.29
N HIS A 14 -7.68 -4.19 11.21
CA HIS A 14 -7.08 -5.52 11.29
C HIS A 14 -5.78 -5.54 12.10
N CYS A 15 -4.86 -4.60 11.82
CA CYS A 15 -3.63 -4.43 12.60
C CYS A 15 -3.96 -4.18 14.08
N TYR A 16 -4.89 -3.26 14.36
CA TYR A 16 -5.30 -2.91 15.71
C TYR A 16 -5.88 -4.09 16.50
N GLN A 17 -6.77 -4.89 15.88
CA GLN A 17 -7.36 -6.08 16.51
C GLN A 17 -6.34 -7.21 16.75
N ARG A 18 -5.31 -7.30 15.91
CA ARG A 18 -4.28 -8.34 16.03
C ARG A 18 -3.22 -7.99 17.07
N ASP A 19 -3.00 -6.69 17.30
CA ASP A 19 -1.96 -6.12 18.15
C ASP A 19 -2.53 -5.41 19.40
N ILE A 20 -3.65 -5.91 19.94
CA ILE A 20 -4.29 -5.37 21.18
C ILE A 20 -3.29 -5.28 22.36
N ARG A 21 -2.21 -6.07 22.34
CA ARG A 21 -1.13 -6.07 23.35
C ARG A 21 0.03 -5.11 23.09
N SER A 22 0.30 -4.68 21.86
CA SER A 22 1.49 -3.88 21.50
C SER A 22 1.21 -2.39 21.32
N GLY A 23 -0.06 -1.98 21.47
CA GLY A 23 -0.48 -0.59 21.60
C GLY A 23 -0.91 0.05 20.27
N GLU A 24 -1.81 1.04 20.38
CA GLU A 24 -2.46 1.72 19.25
C GLU A 24 -1.46 2.27 18.22
N TYR A 25 -0.31 2.79 18.67
CA TYR A 25 0.71 3.35 17.80
C TYR A 25 1.32 2.34 16.82
N PHE A 26 1.59 1.11 17.27
CA PHE A 26 2.22 0.10 16.43
C PHE A 26 1.31 -0.32 15.27
N ALA A 27 0.02 -0.51 15.55
CA ALA A 27 -0.99 -0.80 14.53
C ALA A 27 -1.14 0.35 13.52
N ARG A 28 -1.09 1.61 13.98
CA ARG A 28 -1.13 2.80 13.11
C ARG A 28 0.06 2.82 12.15
N PHE A 29 1.27 2.58 12.67
CA PHE A 29 2.47 2.49 11.85
C PHE A 29 2.40 1.34 10.84
N GLN A 30 2.03 0.13 11.26
CA GLN A 30 1.90 -1.01 10.34
C GLN A 30 0.94 -0.72 9.19
N ALA A 31 -0.25 -0.18 9.49
CA ALA A 31 -1.24 0.13 8.47
C ALA A 31 -0.75 1.21 7.50
N MET A 32 -0.13 2.27 8.03
CA MET A 32 0.49 3.32 7.24
C MET A 32 1.64 2.79 6.38
N TYR A 33 2.47 1.89 6.90
CA TYR A 33 3.53 1.23 6.14
C TYR A 33 2.99 0.36 5.00
N LEU A 34 1.99 -0.49 5.28
CA LEU A 34 1.36 -1.33 4.25
C LEU A 34 0.74 -0.48 3.13
N PHE A 35 0.08 0.62 3.51
CA PHE A 35 -0.55 1.52 2.56
C PHE A 35 0.50 2.30 1.74
N SER A 36 1.57 2.80 2.38
CA SER A 36 2.71 3.44 1.70
C SER A 36 3.38 2.49 0.74
N LEU A 37 3.62 1.24 1.17
CA LEU A 37 4.22 0.19 0.36
C LEU A 37 3.37 -0.04 -0.89
N SER A 38 2.05 -0.21 -0.76
CA SER A 38 1.15 -0.34 -1.90
C SER A 38 1.26 0.82 -2.90
N VAL A 39 1.22 2.06 -2.42
CA VAL A 39 1.32 3.25 -3.28
C VAL A 39 2.68 3.32 -3.97
N ALA A 40 3.76 3.04 -3.25
CA ALA A 40 5.09 2.92 -3.84
C ALA A 40 5.14 1.81 -4.92
N GLY A 41 4.48 0.67 -4.68
CA GLY A 41 4.33 -0.40 -5.65
C GLY A 41 3.62 0.06 -6.93
N TRP A 42 2.54 0.84 -6.81
CA TRP A 42 1.85 1.41 -7.97
C TRP A 42 2.73 2.38 -8.76
N VAL A 43 3.48 3.25 -8.08
CA VAL A 43 4.45 4.14 -8.73
C VAL A 43 5.53 3.33 -9.46
N LEU A 44 6.05 2.29 -8.83
CA LEU A 44 7.04 1.39 -9.43
C LEU A 44 6.49 0.65 -10.66
N PHE A 45 5.27 0.16 -10.57
CA PHE A 45 4.58 -0.48 -11.70
C PHE A 45 4.41 0.50 -12.87
N MET A 46 3.89 1.71 -12.62
CA MET A 46 3.72 2.72 -13.66
C MET A 46 5.05 3.12 -14.28
N GLN A 47 6.12 3.22 -13.48
CA GLN A 47 7.47 3.45 -13.99
C GLN A 47 7.95 2.29 -14.88
N ALA A 48 7.71 1.04 -14.48
CA ALA A 48 8.08 -0.13 -15.26
C ALA A 48 7.33 -0.17 -16.60
N VAL A 49 6.03 0.12 -16.60
CA VAL A 49 5.20 0.28 -17.80
C VAL A 49 5.75 1.39 -18.70
N TYR A 50 6.04 2.58 -18.14
CA TYR A 50 6.60 3.70 -18.88
C TYR A 50 7.94 3.35 -19.54
N LEU A 51 8.88 2.79 -18.76
CA LEU A 51 10.18 2.38 -19.28
C LEU A 51 10.04 1.36 -20.42
N ARG A 52 9.16 0.37 -20.25
CA ARG A 52 8.98 -0.70 -21.23
C ARG A 52 8.26 -0.25 -22.51
N PHE A 53 7.12 0.40 -22.38
CA PHE A 53 6.24 0.70 -23.52
C PHE A 53 6.54 2.04 -24.19
N ILE A 54 7.06 3.02 -23.45
CA ILE A 54 7.34 4.36 -24.00
C ILE A 54 8.82 4.52 -24.32
N LYS A 55 9.71 4.18 -23.37
CA LYS A 55 11.15 4.33 -23.59
C LYS A 55 11.84 3.11 -24.20
N HIS A 56 11.13 1.99 -24.36
CA HIS A 56 11.69 0.70 -24.77
C HIS A 56 12.99 0.34 -24.03
N SER A 57 13.09 0.74 -22.77
CA SER A 57 14.28 0.63 -21.96
C SER A 57 14.00 -0.09 -20.66
N TRP A 58 15.07 -0.48 -19.99
CA TRP A 58 15.03 -1.09 -18.68
C TRP A 58 15.89 -0.28 -17.72
N PHE A 59 15.69 -0.49 -16.41
CA PHE A 59 16.70 -0.04 -15.45
C PHE A 59 18.08 -0.58 -15.85
N ALA A 60 19.04 0.33 -15.97
CA ALA A 60 20.40 0.06 -16.44
C ALA A 60 21.11 -1.02 -15.60
N SER A 61 20.76 -1.14 -14.31
CA SER A 61 21.32 -2.16 -13.42
C SER A 61 20.33 -2.55 -12.31
N LYS A 62 20.51 -3.75 -11.73
CA LYS A 62 19.74 -4.20 -10.55
C LYS A 62 19.91 -3.24 -9.35
N PRO A 63 21.12 -2.76 -9.01
CA PRO A 63 21.28 -1.76 -7.95
C PRO A 63 20.54 -0.45 -8.22
N GLY A 64 20.55 0.04 -9.47
CA GLY A 64 19.83 1.27 -9.82
C GLY A 64 18.32 1.14 -9.64
N ALA A 65 17.74 -0.01 -10.01
CA ALA A 65 16.33 -0.31 -9.77
C ALA A 65 16.00 -0.36 -8.27
N MET A 66 16.88 -0.96 -7.47
CA MET A 66 16.72 -1.06 -6.02
C MET A 66 16.77 0.31 -5.35
N ILE A 67 17.74 1.16 -5.70
CA ILE A 67 17.85 2.53 -5.17
C ILE A 67 16.58 3.30 -5.48
N PHE A 68 16.13 3.27 -6.74
CA PHE A 68 14.90 3.95 -7.15
C PHE A 68 13.67 3.48 -6.36
N ALA A 69 13.50 2.16 -6.18
CA ALA A 69 12.42 1.59 -5.38
C ALA A 69 12.48 2.05 -3.92
N THR A 70 13.66 2.03 -3.30
CA THR A 70 13.86 2.50 -1.93
C THR A 70 13.55 3.99 -1.81
N THR A 71 13.98 4.82 -2.77
CA THR A 71 13.71 6.27 -2.76
C THR A 71 12.21 6.55 -2.84
N ILE A 72 11.48 5.88 -3.75
CA ILE A 72 10.03 6.04 -3.83
C ILE A 72 9.38 5.64 -2.52
N TYR A 73 9.75 4.48 -1.97
CA TYR A 73 9.19 3.99 -0.73
C TYR A 73 9.43 4.96 0.44
N LEU A 74 10.66 5.48 0.60
CA LEU A 74 10.96 6.45 1.65
C LEU A 74 10.17 7.75 1.47
N LEU A 75 10.02 8.22 0.23
CA LEU A 75 9.26 9.42 -0.06
C LEU A 75 7.77 9.24 0.26
N THR A 76 7.15 8.14 -0.19
CA THR A 76 5.74 7.85 0.11
C THR A 76 5.54 7.63 1.60
N ALA A 77 6.48 6.96 2.29
CA ALA A 77 6.41 6.75 3.72
C ALA A 77 6.49 8.07 4.48
N PHE A 78 7.40 8.98 4.11
CA PHE A 78 7.49 10.29 4.73
C PHE A 78 6.20 11.12 4.56
N VAL A 79 5.66 11.16 3.34
CA VAL A 79 4.41 11.88 3.05
C VAL A 79 3.25 11.29 3.84
N PHE A 80 3.09 9.97 3.85
CA PHE A 80 2.00 9.32 4.56
C PHE A 80 2.18 9.37 6.07
N HIS A 81 3.40 9.37 6.59
CA HIS A 81 3.66 9.59 8.00
C HIS A 81 3.15 10.98 8.42
N ARG A 82 3.44 12.01 7.62
CA ARG A 82 2.93 13.36 7.88
C ARG A 82 1.41 13.44 7.80
N ILE A 83 0.79 12.80 6.80
CA ILE A 83 -0.66 12.86 6.60
C ILE A 83 -1.42 12.03 7.64
N PHE A 84 -1.07 10.77 7.80
CA PHE A 84 -1.83 9.84 8.64
C PHE A 84 -1.46 9.97 10.11
N ILE A 85 -0.17 10.00 10.44
CA ILE A 85 0.27 10.00 11.85
C ILE A 85 0.31 11.41 12.43
N VAL A 86 1.08 12.33 11.83
CA VAL A 86 1.28 13.68 12.39
C VAL A 86 -0.02 14.49 12.40
N ASN A 87 -0.79 14.45 11.31
CA ASN A 87 -2.08 15.15 11.24
C ASN A 87 -3.27 14.32 11.79
N GLN A 88 -3.02 13.14 12.37
CA GLN A 88 -4.03 12.23 12.94
C GLN A 88 -5.18 11.90 11.97
N HIS A 89 -4.91 11.88 10.67
CA HIS A 89 -5.93 11.60 9.66
C HIS A 89 -6.43 10.14 9.75
N ASP A 90 -5.58 9.23 10.22
CA ASP A 90 -5.93 7.84 10.47
C ASP A 90 -6.99 7.65 11.56
N GLN A 91 -6.89 8.39 12.66
CA GLN A 91 -7.89 8.38 13.73
C GLN A 91 -9.24 8.90 13.22
N ARG A 92 -9.25 9.99 12.44
CA ARG A 92 -10.49 10.50 11.80
C ARG A 92 -11.14 9.48 10.88
N ILE A 93 -10.33 8.72 10.13
CA ILE A 93 -10.82 7.62 9.28
C ILE A 93 -11.39 6.50 10.14
N TYR A 94 -10.72 6.12 11.23
CA TYR A 94 -11.18 5.09 12.13
C TYR A 94 -12.54 5.40 12.75
N ASP A 95 -12.67 6.58 13.36
CA ASP A 95 -13.91 7.02 14.02
C ASP A 95 -15.10 7.05 13.04
N LYS A 96 -14.83 7.44 11.78
CA LYS A 96 -15.83 7.51 10.72
C LYS A 96 -16.41 6.14 10.35
N PHE A 97 -15.61 5.08 10.39
CA PHE A 97 -16.02 3.76 9.88
C PHE A 97 -16.28 2.72 10.97
N TYR A 98 -15.74 2.90 12.19
CA TYR A 98 -15.82 1.93 13.27
C TYR A 98 -17.26 1.46 13.59
N GLY A 99 -18.18 2.42 13.79
CA GLY A 99 -19.59 2.10 14.10
C GLY A 99 -20.39 1.45 12.96
N SER A 100 -19.90 1.53 11.72
CA SER A 100 -20.49 0.83 10.57
C SER A 100 -19.86 -0.55 10.36
N TYR A 101 -18.58 -0.70 10.71
CA TYR A 101 -17.84 -1.94 10.57
C TYR A 101 -18.38 -3.05 11.49
N ASP A 102 -18.70 -2.72 12.74
CA ASP A 102 -19.15 -3.74 13.69
C ASP A 102 -20.48 -4.38 13.27
N ARG A 103 -21.33 -3.59 12.61
CA ARG A 103 -22.62 -4.01 12.05
C ARG A 103 -22.52 -4.66 10.66
N ASN A 104 -21.31 -4.73 10.06
CA ASN A 104 -21.14 -5.28 8.71
C ASN A 104 -20.90 -6.82 8.76
N PRO A 105 -21.83 -7.65 8.24
CA PRO A 105 -21.64 -9.10 8.19
C PRO A 105 -20.54 -9.52 7.20
N ASN A 106 -20.24 -8.68 6.21
CA ASN A 106 -19.26 -8.96 5.15
C ASN A 106 -17.83 -8.49 5.48
N LYS A 107 -17.56 -8.06 6.73
CA LYS A 107 -16.27 -7.47 7.14
C LYS A 107 -15.02 -8.28 6.77
N LYS A 108 -15.10 -9.62 6.83
CA LYS A 108 -13.99 -10.51 6.43
C LYS A 108 -13.70 -10.45 4.93
N ARG A 109 -14.75 -10.40 4.10
CA ARG A 109 -14.64 -10.29 2.65
C ARG A 109 -14.06 -8.93 2.28
N ASP A 110 -14.55 -7.88 2.90
CA ASP A 110 -14.10 -6.51 2.61
C ASP A 110 -12.64 -6.32 3.02
N LEU A 111 -12.19 -6.96 4.11
CA LEU A 111 -10.78 -7.03 4.48
C LEU A 111 -9.93 -7.76 3.44
N LEU A 112 -10.38 -8.92 2.95
CA LEU A 112 -9.69 -9.64 1.87
C LEU A 112 -9.57 -8.80 0.61
N VAL A 113 -10.63 -8.07 0.24
CA VAL A 113 -10.61 -7.14 -0.90
C VAL A 113 -9.59 -6.02 -0.68
N SER A 114 -9.53 -5.45 0.53
CA SER A 114 -8.51 -4.44 0.88
C SER A 114 -7.08 -4.99 0.75
N PHE A 115 -6.82 -6.19 1.27
CA PHE A 115 -5.51 -6.85 1.14
C PHE A 115 -5.16 -7.15 -0.33
N PHE A 116 -6.12 -7.64 -1.10
CA PHE A 116 -5.93 -7.89 -2.51
C PHE A 116 -5.56 -6.60 -3.25
N LEU A 117 -6.32 -5.52 -3.04
CA LEU A 117 -6.07 -4.20 -3.64
C LEU A 117 -4.66 -3.68 -3.37
N ILE A 118 -4.16 -3.82 -2.13
CA ILE A 118 -2.81 -3.32 -1.82
C ILE A 118 -1.70 -4.17 -2.46
N SER A 119 -1.96 -5.45 -2.73
CA SER A 119 -1.02 -6.39 -3.35
C SER A 119 -1.02 -6.37 -4.88
N ILE A 120 -2.08 -5.85 -5.53
CA ILE A 120 -2.19 -5.74 -6.99
C ILE A 120 -0.91 -5.23 -7.68
N PRO A 121 -0.29 -4.10 -7.29
CA PRO A 121 0.86 -3.58 -8.03
C PRO A 121 2.03 -4.57 -8.07
N TYR A 122 2.19 -5.39 -7.02
CA TYR A 122 3.23 -6.41 -6.96
C TYR A 122 2.90 -7.63 -7.82
N ILE A 123 1.64 -8.03 -7.86
CA ILE A 123 1.16 -9.09 -8.76
C ILE A 123 1.37 -8.66 -10.22
N LEU A 124 1.07 -7.40 -10.54
CA LEU A 124 1.28 -6.84 -11.88
C LEU A 124 2.77 -6.73 -12.23
N LEU A 125 3.61 -6.31 -11.28
CA LEU A 125 5.08 -6.30 -11.46
C LEU A 125 5.64 -7.70 -11.70
N LEU A 126 5.19 -8.72 -10.94
CA LEU A 126 5.56 -10.12 -11.16
C LEU A 126 5.09 -10.60 -12.54
N GLY A 127 3.85 -10.27 -12.91
CA GLY A 127 3.31 -10.56 -14.25
C GLY A 127 4.17 -9.94 -15.34
N MET A 128 4.54 -8.66 -15.23
CA MET A 128 5.45 -8.03 -16.19
C MET A 128 6.80 -8.74 -16.25
N ALA A 129 7.38 -9.15 -15.12
CA ALA A 129 8.64 -9.87 -15.09
C ALA A 129 8.57 -11.25 -15.76
N ILE A 130 7.43 -11.94 -15.66
CA ILE A 130 7.20 -13.27 -16.25
C ILE A 130 6.88 -13.19 -17.74
N PHE A 131 5.94 -12.32 -18.13
CA PHE A 131 5.48 -12.21 -19.52
C PHE A 131 6.42 -11.40 -20.42
N PHE A 132 7.18 -10.48 -19.82
CA PHE A 132 8.16 -9.66 -20.51
C PHE A 132 9.52 -9.81 -19.81
N PRO A 133 10.10 -11.02 -19.81
CA PRO A 133 11.40 -11.21 -19.20
C PRO A 133 12.41 -10.28 -19.86
N LYS A 134 13.41 -9.85 -19.08
CA LYS A 134 14.61 -9.21 -19.63
C LYS A 134 15.34 -10.26 -20.48
N GLY A 135 14.91 -10.41 -21.72
CA GLY A 135 15.48 -11.32 -22.71
C GLY A 135 16.39 -10.55 -23.65
N GLN A 136 17.67 -10.92 -23.57
CA GLN A 136 18.79 -10.73 -24.51
C GLN A 136 19.19 -9.29 -24.86
#